data_AF-A0A352F1T1-F1
#
_entry.id   AF-A0A352F1T1-F1
#
_cell.length_a   1.000
_cell.length_b   1.000
_cell.length_c   1.000
_cell.angle_alpha   90.00
_cell.angle_beta   90.00
_cell.angle_gamma   90.00
#
_symmetry.space_group_name_H-M   'P 1'
#
loop_
_entity.id
_entity.type
_entity.pdbx_description
1 polymer ?
#
loop_
_entity_poly.entity_id
_entity_poly.type
_entity_poly.pdbx_seq_one_letter_code
_entity_poly.pdbx_strand_id
1 'polypeptide(L)'
;MKTVLFLILSLLIPAGSLTAQTKSTAVIPDTPAGIQLKAWLRVFAAGDDAAFKRFISEHYSNSLLTENDATYRADRAARTYLDTRGFDIRDIEKSTDNEIVILAQSSLTGLWFRLTMKVEPNTPHLITEYTSQRIQPPAKFPVKKLSEKELVHEIKTFMDRLAAADAFSGTLLVAKDGKPIFKTAHGLASKAWNIPNRIDTKLNVASVGKMFTAIAIAQLVEEGKLSFTDTVGKHLTDYPNKEVAQKVTIHHLLTHSSGLGDTYSANYICHKGVLRQVKDWLPLFVNDPKPLAFEPGTRWQYSNQGFILLGAIIEKVSGENFFDYIHKHIFQPAGMVNTDYYEGDRDTPNLATGYTNFEDLGEDNYQFHLGERRNTSLYNGARGGPTGGGRPPGG
;
A
#
# COMPACT_ATOMS: atom_id res chain seq x y z
N MET A 1 -16.79 -12.16 24.02
CA MET A 1 -15.66 -11.43 23.40
C MET A 1 -15.50 -11.92 21.96
N LYS A 2 -16.04 -11.19 20.98
CA LYS A 2 -15.78 -11.45 19.56
C LYS A 2 -14.57 -10.59 19.18
N THR A 3 -13.47 -11.24 18.82
CA THR A 3 -12.22 -10.62 18.42
C THR A 3 -12.45 -9.70 17.21
N VAL A 4 -12.32 -8.38 17.40
CA VAL A 4 -12.27 -7.41 16.31
C VAL A 4 -10.89 -7.57 15.67
N LEU A 5 -10.86 -8.25 14.52
CA LEU A 5 -9.65 -8.46 13.74
C LEU A 5 -9.32 -7.15 13.02
N PHE A 6 -8.43 -6.33 13.58
CA PHE A 6 -7.82 -5.25 12.82
C PHE A 6 -6.89 -5.88 11.77
N LEU A 7 -7.22 -5.68 10.50
CA LEU A 7 -6.39 -6.09 9.38
C LEU A 7 -5.15 -5.18 9.36
N ILE A 8 -4.13 -5.54 10.12
CA ILE A 8 -2.78 -5.03 9.87
C ILE A 8 -2.40 -5.59 8.51
N LEU A 9 -2.16 -4.70 7.53
CA LEU A 9 -1.62 -5.03 6.22
C LEU A 9 -0.21 -5.59 6.43
N SER A 10 -0.17 -6.84 6.88
CA SER A 10 1.04 -7.63 6.95
C SER A 10 1.39 -7.93 5.51
N LEU A 11 2.59 -7.52 5.10
CA LEU A 11 3.31 -8.19 4.03
C LEU A 11 3.44 -9.66 4.48
N LEU A 12 2.42 -10.46 4.18
CA LEU A 12 2.48 -11.91 4.26
C LEU A 12 3.48 -12.32 3.18
N ILE A 13 4.75 -12.29 3.56
CA ILE A 13 5.83 -12.99 2.89
C ILE A 13 5.71 -14.41 3.45
N PRO A 14 5.23 -15.40 2.68
CA PRO A 14 5.31 -16.79 3.13
C PRO A 14 6.79 -17.06 3.41
N ALA A 15 7.10 -17.57 4.61
CA ALA A 15 8.49 -17.88 4.99
C ALA A 15 9.20 -18.83 3.99
N GLY A 16 8.44 -19.54 3.16
CA GLY A 16 8.95 -20.37 2.06
C GLY A 16 9.31 -19.67 0.76
N SER A 17 9.02 -18.38 0.60
CA SER A 17 9.35 -17.61 -0.61
C SER A 17 10.76 -17.00 -0.59
N LEU A 18 11.51 -17.20 0.50
CA LEU A 18 12.79 -16.53 0.72
C LEU A 18 13.98 -17.31 0.13
N THR A 19 13.82 -18.61 -0.12
CA THR A 19 14.92 -19.50 -0.54
C THR A 19 15.57 -19.06 -1.85
N ALA A 20 16.91 -19.18 -1.88
CA ALA A 20 17.80 -18.81 -2.95
C ALA A 20 17.34 -19.22 -4.37
N GLN A 21 17.64 -18.35 -5.33
CA GLN A 21 17.44 -18.51 -6.77
C GLN A 21 17.80 -19.92 -7.25
N THR A 22 16.80 -20.69 -7.65
CA THR A 22 16.99 -21.64 -8.74
C THR A 22 16.78 -20.86 -10.04
N LYS A 23 17.69 -20.97 -11.01
CA LYS A 23 17.51 -20.36 -12.35
C LYS A 23 16.24 -20.91 -13.01
N SER A 24 15.76 -20.26 -14.07
CA SER A 24 14.64 -20.78 -14.88
C SER A 24 14.82 -22.27 -15.17
N THR A 25 13.82 -23.08 -14.80
CA THR A 25 13.86 -24.54 -14.94
C THR A 25 13.04 -25.05 -16.11
N ALA A 26 12.11 -24.22 -16.60
CA ALA A 26 11.29 -24.53 -17.78
C ALA A 26 11.69 -23.68 -18.98
N VAL A 27 11.56 -24.24 -20.18
CA VAL A 27 11.83 -23.58 -21.46
C VAL A 27 10.50 -23.28 -22.13
N ILE A 28 10.21 -22.00 -22.40
CA ILE A 28 8.99 -21.60 -23.11
C ILE A 28 9.01 -22.17 -24.53
N PRO A 29 7.98 -22.95 -24.94
CA PRO A 29 7.89 -23.51 -26.27
C PRO A 29 7.78 -22.44 -27.36
N ASP A 30 8.17 -22.80 -28.59
CA ASP A 30 8.07 -21.95 -29.79
C ASP A 30 6.67 -21.97 -30.44
N THR A 31 5.60 -22.02 -29.65
CA THR A 31 4.25 -21.73 -30.16
C THR A 31 4.11 -20.23 -30.42
N PRO A 32 3.20 -19.76 -31.29
CA PRO A 32 2.99 -18.32 -31.48
C PRO A 32 2.81 -17.53 -30.18
N ALA A 33 1.98 -18.03 -29.25
CA ALA A 33 1.85 -17.44 -27.91
C ALA A 33 3.16 -17.46 -27.11
N GLY A 34 3.92 -18.56 -27.17
CA GLY A 34 5.21 -18.69 -26.50
C GLY A 34 6.29 -17.75 -27.07
N ILE A 35 6.29 -17.51 -28.38
CA ILE A 35 7.18 -16.55 -29.05
C ILE A 35 6.90 -15.12 -28.55
N GLN A 36 5.63 -14.70 -28.54
CA GLN A 36 5.23 -13.39 -28.00
C GLN A 36 5.60 -13.26 -26.52
N LEU A 37 5.38 -14.31 -25.70
CA LEU A 37 5.73 -14.29 -24.28
C LEU A 37 7.24 -14.15 -24.08
N LYS A 38 8.07 -14.87 -24.84
CA LYS A 38 9.53 -14.73 -24.77
C LYS A 38 10.00 -13.34 -25.17
N ALA A 39 9.41 -12.76 -26.22
CA ALA A 39 9.72 -11.41 -26.66
C ALA A 39 9.37 -10.40 -25.57
N TRP A 40 8.18 -10.52 -24.97
CA TRP A 40 7.76 -9.69 -23.86
C TRP A 40 8.66 -9.83 -22.64
N LEU A 41 8.96 -11.06 -22.18
CA LEU A 41 9.81 -11.27 -21.01
C LEU A 41 11.24 -10.74 -21.20
N ARG A 42 11.77 -10.77 -22.43
CA ARG A 42 13.06 -10.15 -22.76
C ARG A 42 13.00 -8.63 -22.61
N VAL A 43 11.96 -7.99 -23.16
CA VAL A 43 11.74 -6.56 -23.02
C VAL A 43 11.54 -6.19 -21.55
N PHE A 44 10.69 -6.94 -20.84
CA PHE A 44 10.37 -6.75 -19.43
C PHE A 44 11.62 -6.80 -18.54
N ALA A 45 12.51 -7.77 -18.78
CA ALA A 45 13.75 -7.92 -18.02
C ALA A 45 14.74 -6.76 -18.22
N ALA A 46 14.62 -5.97 -19.29
CA ALA A 46 15.45 -4.80 -19.52
C ALA A 46 15.09 -3.62 -18.60
N GLY A 47 13.85 -3.55 -18.09
CA GLY A 47 13.44 -2.51 -17.16
C GLY A 47 13.45 -1.10 -17.75
N ASP A 48 12.93 -0.93 -18.96
CA ASP A 48 12.93 0.34 -19.69
C ASP A 48 11.51 0.72 -20.13
N ASP A 49 10.99 1.83 -19.62
CA ASP A 49 9.62 2.29 -19.87
C ASP A 49 9.33 2.52 -21.36
N ALA A 50 10.31 3.06 -22.08
CA ALA A 50 10.18 3.32 -23.50
C ALA A 50 10.11 2.01 -24.30
N ALA A 51 10.89 1.00 -23.92
CA ALA A 51 10.83 -0.34 -24.50
C ALA A 51 9.51 -1.04 -24.16
N PHE A 52 8.99 -0.89 -22.93
CA PHE A 52 7.70 -1.45 -22.56
C PHE A 52 6.60 -0.86 -23.45
N LYS A 53 6.52 0.47 -23.53
CA LYS A 53 5.52 1.17 -24.35
C LYS A 53 5.64 0.80 -25.83
N ARG A 54 6.86 0.78 -26.38
CA ARG A 54 7.09 0.39 -27.78
C ARG A 54 6.62 -1.04 -28.07
N PHE A 55 7.03 -2.01 -27.25
CA PHE A 55 6.59 -3.39 -27.42
C PHE A 55 5.06 -3.50 -27.35
N ILE A 56 4.43 -2.84 -26.38
CA ILE A 56 2.98 -2.86 -26.24
C ILE A 56 2.29 -2.26 -27.46
N SER A 57 2.77 -1.12 -27.97
CA SER A 57 2.21 -0.49 -29.17
C SER A 57 2.33 -1.35 -30.44
N GLU A 58 3.40 -2.14 -30.55
CA GLU A 58 3.70 -2.93 -31.76
C GLU A 58 3.09 -4.34 -31.73
N HIS A 59 2.91 -4.93 -30.54
CA HIS A 59 2.56 -6.34 -30.39
C HIS A 59 1.16 -6.59 -29.82
N TYR A 60 0.46 -5.58 -29.29
CA TYR A 60 -0.88 -5.75 -28.71
C TYR A 60 -1.97 -5.51 -29.77
N SER A 61 -3.10 -6.22 -29.64
CA SER A 61 -4.24 -6.04 -30.54
C SER A 61 -4.88 -4.67 -30.37
N ASN A 62 -5.48 -4.14 -31.44
CA ASN A 62 -6.19 -2.86 -31.41
C ASN A 62 -7.36 -2.85 -30.41
N SER A 63 -8.03 -3.98 -30.22
CA SER A 63 -9.09 -4.12 -29.21
C SER A 63 -8.55 -3.85 -27.81
N LEU A 64 -7.40 -4.43 -27.48
CA LEU A 64 -6.79 -4.33 -26.16
C LEU A 64 -6.22 -2.93 -25.88
N LEU A 65 -5.73 -2.24 -26.93
CA LEU A 65 -5.25 -0.86 -26.87
C LEU A 65 -6.38 0.18 -26.81
N THR A 66 -7.59 -0.17 -27.27
CA THR A 66 -8.77 0.70 -27.18
C THR A 66 -9.32 0.76 -25.75
N GLU A 67 -9.27 -0.36 -25.02
CA GLU A 67 -9.71 -0.41 -23.62
C GLU A 67 -8.75 0.32 -22.68
N ASN A 68 -7.44 0.10 -22.85
CA ASN A 68 -6.38 0.79 -22.14
C ASN A 68 -5.20 0.96 -23.07
N ASP A 69 -4.74 2.20 -23.21
CA ASP A 69 -3.69 2.55 -24.16
C ASP A 69 -2.32 1.95 -23.78
N ALA A 70 -1.36 2.08 -24.69
CA ALA A 70 -0.01 1.56 -24.46
C ALA A 70 0.69 2.23 -23.28
N THR A 71 0.35 3.49 -22.96
CA THR A 71 0.93 4.23 -21.83
C THR A 71 0.50 3.61 -20.52
N TYR A 72 -0.81 3.42 -20.31
CA TYR A 72 -1.37 2.79 -19.13
C TYR A 72 -0.83 1.37 -18.92
N ARG A 73 -0.66 0.60 -20.00
CA ARG A 73 -0.14 -0.77 -19.89
C ARG A 73 1.35 -0.80 -19.58
N ALA A 74 2.14 0.10 -20.16
CA ALA A 74 3.56 0.25 -19.86
C ALA A 74 3.77 0.65 -18.40
N ASP A 75 2.94 1.55 -17.89
CA ASP A 75 2.89 1.97 -16.48
C ASP A 75 2.68 0.78 -15.53
N ARG A 76 1.68 -0.06 -15.82
CA ARG A 76 1.41 -1.29 -15.03
C ARG A 76 2.56 -2.30 -15.11
N ALA A 77 3.23 -2.38 -16.26
CA ALA A 77 4.43 -3.18 -16.42
C ALA A 77 5.61 -2.60 -15.61
N ALA A 78 5.80 -1.28 -15.58
CA ALA A 78 6.80 -0.61 -14.75
C ALA A 78 6.59 -0.91 -13.27
N ARG A 79 5.34 -0.78 -12.77
CA ARG A 79 4.98 -1.16 -11.40
C ARG A 79 5.35 -2.62 -11.10
N THR A 80 4.98 -3.53 -12.01
CA THR A 80 5.29 -4.96 -11.84
C THR A 80 6.80 -5.21 -11.86
N TYR A 81 7.55 -4.53 -12.73
CA TYR A 81 9.00 -4.64 -12.80
C TYR A 81 9.68 -4.11 -11.53
N LEU A 82 9.14 -3.04 -10.93
CA LEU A 82 9.62 -2.49 -9.66
C LEU A 82 9.55 -3.50 -8.50
N ASP A 83 8.59 -4.43 -8.54
CA ASP A 83 8.44 -5.47 -7.51
C ASP A 83 9.14 -6.79 -7.87
N THR A 84 9.48 -7.00 -9.14
CA THR A 84 9.89 -8.31 -9.64
C THR A 84 11.30 -8.39 -10.20
N ARG A 85 11.78 -7.33 -10.86
CA ARG A 85 13.00 -7.33 -11.67
C ARG A 85 13.04 -8.50 -12.67
N GLY A 86 11.87 -8.90 -13.19
CA GLY A 86 11.74 -10.06 -14.05
C GLY A 86 11.24 -11.31 -13.32
N PHE A 87 11.24 -12.41 -14.06
CA PHE A 87 10.62 -13.66 -13.65
C PHE A 87 11.54 -14.86 -13.95
N ASP A 88 11.70 -15.72 -12.96
CA ASP A 88 12.32 -17.04 -13.08
C ASP A 88 11.22 -18.08 -13.36
N ILE A 89 11.21 -18.66 -14.56
CA ILE A 89 10.14 -19.57 -14.98
C ILE A 89 10.33 -20.94 -14.32
N ARG A 90 9.26 -21.42 -13.70
CA ARG A 90 9.25 -22.67 -12.92
C ARG A 90 8.53 -23.80 -13.63
N ASP A 91 7.41 -23.49 -14.29
CA ASP A 91 6.61 -24.49 -14.97
C ASP A 91 5.71 -23.89 -16.05
N ILE A 92 5.22 -24.74 -16.94
CA ILE A 92 4.26 -24.40 -17.99
C ILE A 92 2.97 -25.17 -17.70
N GLU A 93 1.91 -24.47 -17.30
CA GLU A 93 0.60 -25.08 -17.06
C GLU A 93 -0.15 -25.35 -18.35
N LYS A 94 0.04 -24.50 -19.36
CA LYS A 94 -0.61 -24.62 -20.66
C LYS A 94 0.24 -23.99 -21.75
N SER A 95 0.32 -24.64 -22.91
CA SER A 95 0.94 -24.07 -24.11
C SER A 95 0.22 -24.60 -25.35
N THR A 96 -0.45 -23.71 -26.07
CA THR A 96 -1.04 -23.93 -27.38
C THR A 96 -0.56 -22.83 -28.33
N ASP A 97 -1.03 -22.83 -29.57
CA ASP A 97 -0.68 -21.75 -30.52
C ASP A 97 -1.24 -20.39 -30.08
N ASN A 98 -2.42 -20.38 -29.44
CA ASN A 98 -3.13 -19.16 -29.07
C ASN A 98 -2.99 -18.74 -27.61
N GLU A 99 -2.48 -19.61 -26.75
CA GLU A 99 -2.45 -19.36 -25.32
C GLU A 99 -1.25 -20.04 -24.66
N ILE A 100 -0.60 -19.31 -23.76
CA ILE A 100 0.40 -19.85 -22.87
C ILE A 100 0.13 -19.39 -21.43
N VAL A 101 0.24 -20.33 -20.49
CA VAL A 101 0.12 -20.09 -19.05
C VAL A 101 1.36 -20.66 -18.38
N ILE A 102 2.13 -19.80 -17.72
CA ILE A 102 3.34 -20.20 -17.00
C ILE A 102 3.24 -19.85 -15.52
N LEU A 103 3.93 -20.66 -14.71
CA LEU A 103 4.21 -20.37 -13.32
C LEU A 103 5.64 -19.87 -13.22
N ALA A 104 5.81 -18.72 -12.58
CA ALA A 104 7.12 -18.12 -12.38
C ALA A 104 7.25 -17.56 -10.97
N GLN A 105 8.48 -17.35 -10.56
CA GLN A 105 8.79 -16.58 -9.36
C GLN A 105 9.38 -15.24 -9.77
N SER A 106 9.06 -14.19 -9.03
CA SER A 106 9.77 -12.91 -9.10
C SER A 106 11.26 -13.12 -8.85
N SER A 107 12.11 -12.61 -9.74
CA SER A 107 13.56 -12.73 -9.61
C SER A 107 14.11 -11.94 -8.40
N LEU A 108 13.38 -10.91 -7.97
CA LEU A 108 13.72 -10.06 -6.82
C LEU A 108 13.15 -10.59 -5.50
N THR A 109 11.87 -10.94 -5.47
CA THR A 109 11.12 -11.21 -4.24
C THR A 109 10.81 -12.69 -4.00
N GLY A 110 10.99 -13.56 -5.00
CA GLY A 110 10.64 -14.99 -4.90
C GLY A 110 9.12 -15.26 -4.81
N LEU A 111 8.30 -14.20 -4.85
CA LEU A 111 6.84 -14.30 -4.89
C LEU A 111 6.39 -15.02 -6.14
N TRP A 112 5.34 -15.83 -6.01
CA TRP A 112 4.82 -16.62 -7.11
C TRP A 112 3.86 -15.82 -7.98
N PHE A 113 3.98 -16.01 -9.28
CA PHE A 113 3.11 -15.43 -10.28
C PHE A 113 2.63 -16.50 -11.25
N ARG A 114 1.36 -16.39 -11.65
CA ARG A 114 0.81 -17.02 -12.84
C ARG A 114 0.78 -15.95 -13.93
N LEU A 115 1.49 -16.20 -15.02
CA LEU A 115 1.50 -15.34 -16.20
C LEU A 115 0.69 -16.01 -17.30
N THR A 116 -0.32 -15.32 -17.82
CA THR A 116 -1.13 -15.79 -18.95
C THR A 116 -0.94 -14.84 -20.11
N MET A 117 -0.70 -15.39 -21.30
CA MET A 117 -0.69 -14.64 -22.55
C MET A 117 -1.57 -15.35 -23.58
N LYS A 118 -2.45 -14.58 -24.23
CA LYS A 118 -3.23 -15.03 -25.39
C LYS A 118 -2.91 -14.18 -26.60
N VAL A 119 -2.97 -14.81 -27.77
CA VAL A 119 -2.65 -14.18 -29.05
C VAL A 119 -3.70 -14.52 -30.11
N GLU A 120 -3.82 -13.65 -31.11
CA GLU A 120 -4.67 -13.88 -32.29
C GLU A 120 -4.26 -15.17 -33.04
N PRO A 121 -5.21 -15.88 -33.66
CA PRO A 121 -4.92 -17.11 -34.41
C PRO A 121 -4.17 -16.89 -35.72
N ASN A 122 -4.27 -15.70 -36.29
CA ASN A 122 -3.64 -15.37 -37.55
C ASN A 122 -2.40 -14.50 -37.32
N THR A 123 -1.42 -14.60 -38.20
CA THR A 123 -0.28 -13.69 -38.27
C THR A 123 -0.76 -12.23 -38.30
N PRO A 124 -0.18 -11.32 -37.49
CA PRO A 124 1.08 -11.46 -36.76
C PRO A 124 0.96 -11.98 -35.32
N HIS A 125 -0.15 -12.62 -34.95
CA HIS A 125 -0.42 -13.15 -33.61
C HIS A 125 -0.31 -12.06 -32.54
N LEU A 126 -1.07 -10.98 -32.71
CA LEU A 126 -1.09 -9.88 -31.74
C LEU A 126 -1.61 -10.36 -30.39
N ILE A 127 -1.09 -9.79 -29.32
CA ILE A 127 -1.46 -10.11 -27.94
C ILE A 127 -2.86 -9.57 -27.65
N THR A 128 -3.77 -10.48 -27.32
CA THR A 128 -5.17 -10.18 -26.98
C THR A 128 -5.44 -10.23 -25.47
N GLU A 129 -4.55 -10.86 -24.71
CA GLU A 129 -4.58 -10.85 -23.25
C GLU A 129 -3.16 -11.02 -22.71
N TYR A 130 -2.80 -10.22 -21.71
CA TYR A 130 -1.64 -10.48 -20.86
C TYR A 130 -2.02 -10.19 -19.42
N THR A 131 -1.88 -11.19 -18.55
CA THR A 131 -2.10 -11.02 -17.11
C THR A 131 -0.89 -11.53 -16.33
N SER A 132 -0.56 -10.81 -15.25
CA SER A 132 0.42 -11.23 -14.26
C SER A 132 -0.25 -11.24 -12.89
N GLN A 133 -0.61 -12.43 -12.42
CA GLN A 133 -1.34 -12.59 -11.18
C GLN A 133 -0.41 -13.13 -10.10
N ARG A 134 -0.29 -12.40 -8.98
CA ARG A 134 0.37 -12.95 -7.78
C ARG A 134 -0.48 -14.11 -7.24
N ILE A 135 0.15 -15.25 -7.02
CA ILE A 135 -0.48 -16.47 -6.49
C ILE A 135 0.24 -16.94 -5.24
N GLN A 136 -0.39 -17.84 -4.49
CA GLN A 136 0.30 -18.61 -3.46
C GLN A 136 1.24 -19.65 -4.11
N PRO A 137 2.27 -20.12 -3.39
CA PRO A 137 3.10 -21.23 -3.86
C PRO A 137 2.22 -22.40 -4.35
N PRO A 138 2.36 -22.85 -5.60
CA PRO A 138 1.59 -23.99 -6.12
C PRO A 138 1.89 -25.25 -5.31
N ALA A 139 0.90 -26.13 -5.13
CA ALA A 139 1.03 -27.32 -4.27
C ALA A 139 2.21 -28.24 -4.63
N LYS A 140 2.61 -28.28 -5.91
CA LYS A 140 3.77 -29.03 -6.42
C LYS A 140 5.13 -28.45 -6.00
N PHE A 141 5.14 -27.24 -5.43
CA PHE A 141 6.31 -26.56 -4.88
C PHE A 141 6.12 -26.35 -3.36
N PRO A 142 6.30 -27.41 -2.55
CA PRO A 142 6.01 -27.34 -1.13
C PRO A 142 6.93 -26.35 -0.40
N VAL A 143 6.34 -25.60 0.53
CA VAL A 143 7.06 -24.68 1.41
C VAL A 143 7.72 -25.46 2.54
N LYS A 144 9.04 -25.39 2.64
CA LYS A 144 9.79 -25.95 3.78
C LYS A 144 9.49 -25.14 5.05
N LYS A 145 9.21 -25.83 6.17
CA LYS A 145 9.17 -25.20 7.49
C LYS A 145 10.60 -24.89 7.93
N LEU A 146 10.86 -23.62 8.26
CA LEU A 146 12.16 -23.15 8.71
C LEU A 146 12.25 -23.18 10.24
N SER A 147 13.41 -23.53 10.77
CA SER A 147 13.80 -23.17 12.14
C SER A 147 13.90 -21.66 12.29
N GLU A 148 13.91 -21.14 13.52
CA GLU A 148 14.03 -19.70 13.76
C GLU A 148 15.34 -19.12 13.21
N LYS A 149 16.44 -19.86 13.35
CA LYS A 149 17.75 -19.46 12.81
C LYS A 149 17.74 -19.42 11.27
N GLU A 150 17.14 -20.42 10.63
CA GLU A 150 16.97 -20.42 9.17
C GLU A 150 16.07 -19.26 8.74
N LEU A 151 14.95 -19.02 9.41
CA LEU A 151 14.04 -17.91 9.11
C LEU A 151 14.76 -16.55 9.17
N VAL A 152 15.51 -16.30 10.25
CA VAL A 152 16.28 -15.05 10.41
C VAL A 152 17.31 -14.89 9.31
N HIS A 153 18.01 -15.96 8.94
CA HIS A 153 18.97 -15.94 7.85
C HIS A 153 18.31 -15.64 6.50
N GLU A 154 17.19 -16.30 6.20
CA GLU A 154 16.42 -16.11 4.97
C GLU A 154 15.86 -14.69 4.85
N ILE A 155 15.32 -14.13 5.95
CA ILE A 155 14.87 -12.73 5.99
C ILE A 155 16.05 -11.79 5.75
N LYS A 156 17.20 -12.00 6.40
CA LYS A 156 18.39 -11.17 6.18
C LYS A 156 18.79 -11.16 4.71
N THR A 157 18.93 -12.33 4.10
CA THR A 157 19.31 -12.47 2.68
C THR A 157 18.29 -11.79 1.76
N PHE A 158 17.00 -11.90 2.05
CA PHE A 158 15.95 -11.22 1.31
C PHE A 158 16.04 -9.70 1.43
N MET A 159 16.23 -9.18 2.64
CA MET A 159 16.36 -7.73 2.86
C MET A 159 17.63 -7.17 2.20
N ASP A 160 18.76 -7.87 2.28
CA ASP A 160 20.01 -7.51 1.60
C ASP A 160 19.79 -7.40 0.08
N ARG A 161 19.07 -8.37 -0.51
CA ARG A 161 18.73 -8.36 -1.94
C ARG A 161 17.80 -7.20 -2.32
N LEU A 162 16.75 -6.93 -1.53
CA LEU A 162 15.87 -5.80 -1.78
C LEU A 162 16.62 -4.47 -1.67
N ALA A 163 17.49 -4.33 -0.68
CA ALA A 163 18.31 -3.14 -0.50
C ALA A 163 19.27 -2.93 -1.69
N ALA A 164 19.95 -3.98 -2.14
CA ALA A 164 20.87 -3.92 -3.28
C ALA A 164 20.17 -3.53 -4.60
N ALA A 165 18.89 -3.91 -4.76
CA ALA A 165 18.07 -3.55 -5.92
C ALA A 165 17.40 -2.17 -5.80
N ASP A 166 17.75 -1.39 -4.76
CA ASP A 166 17.05 -0.18 -4.31
C ASP A 166 15.52 -0.42 -4.23
N ALA A 167 15.07 -1.62 -3.90
CA ALA A 167 13.64 -1.96 -3.77
C ALA A 167 13.11 -1.79 -2.34
N PHE A 168 14.01 -1.67 -1.37
CA PHE A 168 13.66 -1.40 0.02
C PHE A 168 14.63 -0.39 0.63
N SER A 169 14.07 0.61 1.32
CA SER A 169 14.81 1.55 2.15
C SER A 169 13.98 1.83 3.41
N GLY A 170 14.51 1.48 4.57
CA GLY A 170 13.81 1.63 5.85
C GLY A 170 14.29 0.63 6.90
N THR A 171 13.42 0.31 7.84
CA THR A 171 13.70 -0.59 8.98
C THR A 171 12.75 -1.78 9.00
N LEU A 172 13.22 -2.94 9.42
CA LEU A 172 12.42 -4.14 9.66
C LEU A 172 12.60 -4.63 11.10
N LEU A 173 11.50 -4.97 11.75
CA LEU A 173 11.44 -5.67 13.04
C LEU A 173 10.62 -6.93 12.87
N VAL A 174 11.17 -8.06 13.31
CA VAL A 174 10.42 -9.32 13.45
C VAL A 174 10.43 -9.71 14.92
N ALA A 175 9.24 -9.95 15.46
CA ALA A 175 9.05 -10.38 16.83
C ALA A 175 8.19 -11.64 16.88
N LYS A 176 8.47 -12.48 17.87
CA LYS A 176 7.75 -13.71 18.16
C LYS A 176 7.56 -13.81 19.67
N ASP A 177 6.34 -14.14 20.09
CA ASP A 177 5.98 -14.24 21.51
C ASP A 177 6.34 -12.98 22.31
N GLY A 178 6.10 -11.80 21.70
CA GLY A 178 6.40 -10.49 22.28
C GLY A 178 7.89 -10.11 22.29
N LYS A 179 8.79 -10.95 21.77
CA LYS A 179 10.24 -10.72 21.79
C LYS A 179 10.79 -10.47 20.38
N PRO A 180 11.58 -9.41 20.16
CA PRO A 180 12.31 -9.22 18.91
C PRO A 180 13.27 -10.38 18.65
N ILE A 181 13.18 -11.00 17.46
CA ILE A 181 14.10 -12.05 17.00
C ILE A 181 15.00 -11.56 15.84
N PHE A 182 14.61 -10.48 15.17
CA PHE A 182 15.41 -9.85 14.11
C PHE A 182 15.11 -8.36 13.99
N LYS A 183 16.15 -7.56 13.77
CA LYS A 183 16.07 -6.12 13.50
C LYS A 183 17.11 -5.77 12.44
N THR A 184 16.72 -5.01 11.43
CA THR A 184 17.67 -4.49 10.43
C THR A 184 17.23 -3.14 9.88
N ALA A 185 18.17 -2.35 9.39
CA ALA A 185 17.95 -1.12 8.66
C ALA A 185 18.73 -1.18 7.35
N HIS A 186 18.12 -0.72 6.26
CA HIS A 186 18.70 -0.75 4.92
C HIS A 186 18.40 0.53 4.15
N GLY A 187 19.22 0.83 3.15
CA GLY A 187 19.04 1.98 2.29
C GLY A 187 19.26 3.32 3.01
N LEU A 188 18.81 4.38 2.36
CA LEU A 188 19.01 5.76 2.80
C LEU A 188 17.72 6.33 3.40
N ALA A 189 17.83 6.93 4.58
CA ALA A 189 16.82 7.79 5.19
C ALA A 189 16.70 9.12 4.42
N SER A 190 17.80 9.57 3.80
CA SER A 190 17.79 10.68 2.84
C SER A 190 18.77 10.40 1.71
N LYS A 191 18.24 10.27 0.48
CA LYS A 191 19.04 10.15 -0.74
C LYS A 191 19.83 11.42 -1.05
N ALA A 192 19.22 12.59 -0.86
CA ALA A 192 19.84 13.89 -1.15
C ALA A 192 21.12 14.13 -0.33
N TRP A 193 21.12 13.69 0.92
CA TRP A 193 22.22 13.88 1.87
C TRP A 193 23.04 12.61 2.11
N ASN A 194 22.76 11.52 1.38
CA ASN A 194 23.38 10.21 1.57
C ASN A 194 23.37 9.73 3.04
N ILE A 195 22.24 9.93 3.73
CA ILE A 195 22.10 9.55 5.15
C ILE A 195 21.52 8.13 5.22
N PRO A 196 22.21 7.14 5.81
CA PRO A 196 21.71 5.79 5.94
C PRO A 196 20.56 5.69 6.95
N ASN A 197 19.64 4.75 6.72
CA ASN A 197 18.68 4.36 7.76
C ASN A 197 19.39 3.72 8.96
N ARG A 198 18.80 3.93 10.13
CA ARG A 198 19.16 3.27 11.39
C ARG A 198 17.92 2.61 11.98
N ILE A 199 18.09 1.70 12.93
CA ILE A 199 16.96 1.01 13.59
C ILE A 199 16.00 1.99 14.28
N ASP A 200 16.49 3.15 14.70
CA ASP A 200 15.72 4.21 15.36
C ASP A 200 15.21 5.29 14.40
N THR A 201 15.44 5.18 13.08
CA THR A 201 14.95 6.16 12.10
C THR A 201 13.43 6.28 12.16
N LYS A 202 12.94 7.51 12.34
CA LYS A 202 11.51 7.81 12.33
C LYS A 202 11.02 7.76 10.89
N LEU A 203 9.90 7.08 10.69
CA LEU A 203 9.27 6.87 9.39
C LEU A 203 7.84 7.43 9.43
N ASN A 204 7.41 8.03 8.34
CA ASN A 204 5.99 8.29 8.13
C ASN A 204 5.27 6.96 7.91
N VAL A 205 4.41 6.55 8.84
CA VAL A 205 3.73 5.25 8.81
C VAL A 205 2.34 5.28 8.17
N ALA A 206 1.93 6.42 7.62
CA ALA A 206 0.66 6.60 6.91
C ALA A 206 -0.52 6.03 7.71
N SER A 207 -1.40 5.29 7.04
CA SER A 207 -2.64 4.73 7.59
C SER A 207 -2.47 3.79 8.78
N VAL A 208 -1.25 3.35 9.11
CA VAL A 208 -0.99 2.63 10.37
C VAL A 208 -1.46 3.47 11.56
N GLY A 209 -1.35 4.81 11.48
CA GLY A 209 -1.79 5.70 12.56
C GLY A 209 -3.27 5.60 12.95
N LYS A 210 -4.13 5.05 12.09
CA LYS A 210 -5.55 4.77 12.40
C LYS A 210 -5.73 3.86 13.61
N MET A 211 -4.76 2.97 13.86
CA MET A 211 -4.81 2.10 15.03
C MET A 211 -4.84 2.90 16.34
N PHE A 212 -4.15 4.03 16.41
CA PHE A 212 -4.13 4.87 17.62
C PHE A 212 -5.47 5.58 17.82
N THR A 213 -6.07 6.08 16.75
CA THR A 213 -7.44 6.62 16.77
C THR A 213 -8.45 5.56 17.23
N ALA A 214 -8.32 4.31 16.76
CA ALA A 214 -9.21 3.22 17.18
C ALA A 214 -9.02 2.84 18.65
N ILE A 215 -7.77 2.83 19.16
CA ILE A 215 -7.48 2.61 20.57
C ILE A 215 -8.10 3.71 21.44
N ALA A 216 -7.95 4.98 21.04
CA ALA A 216 -8.55 6.11 21.77
C ALA A 216 -10.07 6.00 21.88
N ILE A 217 -10.75 5.62 20.79
CA ILE A 217 -12.20 5.37 20.82
C ILE A 217 -12.53 4.21 21.77
N ALA A 218 -11.76 3.12 21.73
CA ALA A 218 -11.98 1.98 22.62
C ALA A 218 -11.77 2.34 24.10
N GLN A 219 -10.75 3.16 24.43
CA GLN A 219 -10.54 3.69 25.79
C GLN A 219 -11.75 4.50 26.25
N LEU A 220 -12.28 5.40 25.41
CA LEU A 220 -13.48 6.18 25.74
C LEU A 220 -14.75 5.32 25.87
N VAL A 221 -14.86 4.19 25.15
CA VAL A 221 -15.92 3.19 25.36
C VAL A 221 -15.77 2.50 26.71
N GLU A 222 -14.55 2.05 27.04
CA GLU A 222 -14.25 1.37 28.30
C GLU A 222 -14.54 2.26 29.51
N GLU A 223 -14.26 3.56 29.40
CA GLU A 223 -14.61 4.59 30.39
C GLU A 223 -16.12 4.90 30.45
N GLY A 224 -16.94 4.33 29.58
CA GLY A 224 -18.39 4.56 29.52
C GLY A 224 -18.77 5.95 28.98
N LYS A 225 -17.84 6.70 28.38
CA LYS A 225 -18.08 8.05 27.86
C LYS A 225 -18.81 8.05 26.51
N LEU A 226 -18.69 6.96 25.74
CA LEU A 226 -19.39 6.76 24.48
C LEU A 226 -19.67 5.26 24.24
N SER A 227 -20.52 4.94 23.26
CA SER A 227 -20.75 3.57 22.78
C SER A 227 -20.37 3.43 21.31
N PHE A 228 -19.91 2.25 20.89
CA PHE A 228 -19.70 1.94 19.46
C PHE A 228 -20.96 2.10 18.61
N THR A 229 -22.15 1.99 19.21
CA THR A 229 -23.44 2.15 18.52
C THR A 229 -23.93 3.59 18.49
N ASP A 230 -23.21 4.52 19.12
CA ASP A 230 -23.58 5.93 19.09
C ASP A 230 -23.47 6.46 17.67
N THR A 231 -24.44 7.27 17.27
CA THR A 231 -24.43 7.96 15.99
C THR A 231 -23.47 9.14 16.03
N VAL A 232 -22.98 9.57 14.87
CA VAL A 232 -22.14 10.76 14.74
C VAL A 232 -22.83 11.98 15.38
N GLY A 233 -24.12 12.17 15.10
CA GLY A 233 -24.91 13.30 15.61
C GLY A 233 -25.17 13.28 17.12
N LYS A 234 -24.99 12.14 17.80
CA LYS A 234 -25.06 12.08 19.27
C LYS A 234 -23.92 12.86 19.91
N HIS A 235 -22.74 12.85 19.29
CA HIS A 235 -21.53 13.50 19.82
C HIS A 235 -21.25 14.83 19.11
N LEU A 236 -21.41 14.87 17.78
CA LEU A 236 -21.24 16.06 16.94
C LEU A 236 -22.63 16.66 16.60
N THR A 237 -23.24 17.32 17.58
CA THR A 237 -24.65 17.78 17.50
C THR A 237 -24.91 18.83 16.42
N ASP A 238 -23.89 19.59 16.04
CA ASP A 238 -23.90 20.62 15.01
C ASP A 238 -23.45 20.11 13.62
N TYR A 239 -23.26 18.80 13.46
CA TYR A 239 -22.85 18.23 12.18
C TYR A 239 -23.87 18.56 11.07
N PRO A 240 -23.42 19.14 9.94
CA PRO A 240 -24.32 19.72 8.93
C PRO A 240 -25.06 18.64 8.12
N ASN A 241 -24.37 17.56 7.74
CA ASN A 241 -24.99 16.48 6.99
C ASN A 241 -25.84 15.59 7.93
N LYS A 242 -27.15 15.78 7.87
CA LYS A 242 -28.12 15.10 8.75
C LYS A 242 -28.20 13.60 8.50
N GLU A 243 -28.01 13.13 7.28
CA GLU A 243 -27.99 11.71 6.97
C GLU A 243 -26.83 11.02 7.71
N VAL A 244 -25.62 11.57 7.60
CA VAL A 244 -24.45 11.06 8.32
C VAL A 244 -24.67 11.14 9.82
N ALA A 245 -25.15 12.29 10.33
CA ALA A 245 -25.38 12.50 11.75
C ALA A 245 -26.35 11.47 12.36
N GLN A 246 -27.36 11.03 11.61
CA GLN A 246 -28.41 10.15 12.10
C GLN A 246 -28.14 8.66 11.85
N LYS A 247 -27.55 8.30 10.70
CA LYS A 247 -27.39 6.88 10.30
C LYS A 247 -26.01 6.30 10.60
N VAL A 248 -24.95 7.11 10.59
CA VAL A 248 -23.58 6.62 10.73
C VAL A 248 -23.25 6.47 12.21
N THR A 249 -22.80 5.28 12.61
CA THR A 249 -22.37 4.97 13.97
C THR A 249 -20.86 4.96 14.08
N ILE A 250 -20.33 5.07 15.31
CA ILE A 250 -18.90 4.91 15.59
C ILE A 250 -18.37 3.55 15.08
N HIS A 251 -19.16 2.49 15.20
CA HIS A 251 -18.84 1.18 14.64
C HIS A 251 -18.69 1.23 13.11
N HIS A 252 -19.58 1.93 12.41
CA HIS A 252 -19.48 2.09 10.95
C HIS A 252 -18.20 2.84 10.53
N LEU A 253 -17.80 3.86 11.30
CA LEU A 253 -16.55 4.60 11.06
C LEU A 253 -15.31 3.71 11.24
N LEU A 254 -15.23 2.98 12.35
CA LEU A 254 -14.09 2.10 12.68
C LEU A 254 -13.92 0.94 11.69
N THR A 255 -15.04 0.45 11.14
CA THR A 255 -15.05 -0.73 10.25
C THR A 255 -15.05 -0.37 8.77
N HIS A 256 -14.91 0.91 8.42
CA HIS A 256 -14.98 1.38 7.04
C HIS A 256 -16.27 0.93 6.33
N SER A 257 -17.39 1.00 7.02
CA SER A 257 -18.72 0.62 6.51
C SER A 257 -19.73 1.76 6.54
N SER A 258 -19.26 3.00 6.68
CA SER A 258 -20.13 4.19 6.81
C SER A 258 -20.73 4.70 5.49
N GLY A 259 -20.16 4.32 4.35
CA GLY A 259 -20.49 4.94 3.05
C GLY A 259 -19.83 6.30 2.84
N LEU A 260 -18.92 6.72 3.73
CA LEU A 260 -18.12 7.94 3.59
C LEU A 260 -16.90 7.70 2.69
N GLY A 261 -16.42 8.77 2.06
CA GLY A 261 -15.32 8.71 1.09
C GLY A 261 -13.94 8.97 1.67
N ASP A 262 -13.02 9.32 0.78
CA ASP A 262 -11.66 9.74 1.09
C ASP A 262 -11.57 11.27 1.27
N THR A 263 -10.58 11.73 2.03
CA THR A 263 -10.19 13.15 2.15
C THR A 263 -9.13 13.55 1.13
N TYR A 264 -8.42 12.61 0.51
CA TYR A 264 -7.35 12.90 -0.47
C TYR A 264 -7.90 13.28 -1.85
N SER A 265 -8.61 14.41 -1.92
CA SER A 265 -9.18 14.99 -3.14
C SER A 265 -8.33 16.16 -3.66
N ALA A 266 -8.72 16.72 -4.81
CA ALA A 266 -8.18 17.99 -5.29
C ALA A 266 -8.28 19.10 -4.22
N ASN A 267 -9.36 19.09 -3.42
CA ASN A 267 -9.54 20.03 -2.31
C ASN A 267 -8.45 19.88 -1.24
N TYR A 268 -8.07 18.64 -0.90
CA TYR A 268 -6.94 18.39 0.00
C TYR A 268 -5.63 18.90 -0.59
N ILE A 269 -5.36 18.65 -1.87
CA ILE A 269 -4.12 19.10 -2.53
C ILE A 269 -3.94 20.61 -2.38
N CYS A 270 -5.02 21.39 -2.53
CA CYS A 270 -5.01 22.84 -2.38
C CYS A 270 -4.83 23.32 -0.93
N HIS A 271 -5.27 22.55 0.08
CA HIS A 271 -5.34 23.01 1.47
C HIS A 271 -4.38 22.28 2.43
N LYS A 272 -3.69 21.22 2.00
CA LYS A 272 -2.84 20.38 2.86
C LYS A 272 -1.81 21.15 3.69
N GLY A 273 -1.33 22.30 3.21
CA GLY A 273 -0.35 23.14 3.90
C GLY A 273 -0.88 23.88 5.14
N VAL A 274 -2.19 23.88 5.38
CA VAL A 274 -2.81 24.52 6.55
C VAL A 274 -3.51 23.55 7.51
N LEU A 275 -3.54 22.25 7.19
CA LEU A 275 -4.23 21.24 8.01
C LEU A 275 -3.36 20.85 9.22
N ARG A 276 -3.65 21.40 10.40
CA ARG A 276 -2.85 21.18 11.62
C ARG A 276 -3.63 20.58 12.78
N GLN A 277 -4.95 20.79 12.80
CA GLN A 277 -5.88 20.31 13.81
C GLN A 277 -6.99 19.52 13.15
N VAL A 278 -7.67 18.64 13.91
CA VAL A 278 -8.76 17.82 13.38
C VAL A 278 -9.85 18.68 12.72
N LYS A 279 -10.20 19.80 13.35
CA LYS A 279 -11.18 20.76 12.81
C LYS A 279 -10.83 21.31 11.42
N ASP A 280 -9.54 21.39 11.06
CA ASP A 280 -9.11 21.94 9.78
C ASP A 280 -9.45 20.99 8.61
N TRP A 281 -9.60 19.70 8.90
CA TRP A 281 -9.96 18.68 7.90
C TRP A 281 -11.45 18.63 7.61
N LEU A 282 -12.30 19.01 8.56
CA LEU A 282 -13.76 18.89 8.43
C LEU A 282 -14.31 19.67 7.21
N PRO A 283 -13.91 20.94 6.96
CA PRO A 283 -14.38 21.70 5.80
C PRO A 283 -14.12 21.03 4.45
N LEU A 284 -13.20 20.07 4.37
CA LEU A 284 -12.90 19.36 3.12
C LEU A 284 -14.04 18.46 2.64
N PHE A 285 -14.95 18.05 3.52
CA PHE A 285 -16.01 17.08 3.18
C PHE A 285 -17.35 17.24 3.91
N VAL A 286 -17.44 17.98 5.04
CA VAL A 286 -18.70 18.05 5.81
C VAL A 286 -19.85 18.72 5.04
N ASN A 287 -19.53 19.59 4.08
CA ASN A 287 -20.49 20.26 3.21
C ASN A 287 -20.61 19.58 1.84
N ASP A 288 -20.02 18.40 1.63
CA ASP A 288 -20.20 17.66 0.39
C ASP A 288 -21.68 17.26 0.27
N PRO A 289 -22.41 17.75 -0.74
CA PRO A 289 -23.83 17.45 -0.91
C PRO A 289 -24.05 16.00 -1.39
N LYS A 290 -23.00 15.24 -1.69
CA LYS A 290 -23.13 13.86 -2.13
C LYS A 290 -23.77 13.01 -1.03
N PRO A 291 -24.74 12.15 -1.39
CA PRO A 291 -25.28 11.17 -0.45
C PRO A 291 -24.18 10.16 -0.07
N LEU A 292 -24.44 9.40 0.99
CA LEU A 292 -23.62 8.23 1.31
C LEU A 292 -23.53 7.30 0.09
N ALA A 293 -22.36 6.73 -0.16
CA ALA A 293 -22.15 5.83 -1.30
C ALA A 293 -22.99 4.53 -1.19
N PHE A 294 -23.41 4.18 0.02
CA PHE A 294 -24.28 3.05 0.34
C PHE A 294 -24.82 3.19 1.76
N GLU A 295 -25.87 2.43 2.11
CA GLU A 295 -26.43 2.42 3.46
C GLU A 295 -25.39 1.92 4.49
N PRO A 296 -25.18 2.64 5.62
CA PRO A 296 -24.17 2.26 6.60
C PRO A 296 -24.31 0.82 7.11
N GLY A 297 -23.19 0.11 7.20
CA GLY A 297 -23.11 -1.29 7.63
C GLY A 297 -23.34 -2.33 6.53
N THR A 298 -23.81 -1.92 5.33
CA THR A 298 -24.16 -2.88 4.25
C THR A 298 -22.98 -3.27 3.36
N ARG A 299 -21.93 -2.44 3.28
CA ARG A 299 -20.75 -2.68 2.45
C ARG A 299 -19.49 -2.17 3.16
N TRP A 300 -18.33 -2.56 2.63
CA TRP A 300 -17.04 -2.05 3.06
C TRP A 300 -16.47 -1.12 1.99
N GLN A 301 -16.02 0.06 2.39
CA GLN A 301 -15.25 1.00 1.59
C GLN A 301 -14.31 1.78 2.50
N TYR A 302 -13.02 1.71 2.20
CA TYR A 302 -12.01 2.44 2.93
C TYR A 302 -12.33 3.94 2.98
N SER A 303 -12.25 4.54 4.17
CA SER A 303 -12.64 5.93 4.38
C SER A 303 -11.68 6.63 5.33
N ASN A 304 -11.03 7.68 4.83
CA ASN A 304 -10.26 8.62 5.65
C ASN A 304 -11.18 9.62 6.35
N GLN A 305 -12.27 10.05 5.69
CA GLN A 305 -13.27 10.94 6.29
C GLN A 305 -13.82 10.36 7.60
N GLY A 306 -14.09 9.06 7.62
CA GLY A 306 -14.61 8.42 8.82
C GLY A 306 -13.65 8.48 10.02
N PHE A 307 -12.33 8.37 9.78
CA PHE A 307 -11.34 8.49 10.85
C PHE A 307 -11.13 9.94 11.30
N ILE A 308 -11.27 10.92 10.41
CA ILE A 308 -11.30 12.34 10.81
C ILE A 308 -12.49 12.62 11.75
N LEU A 309 -13.68 12.07 11.45
CA LEU A 309 -14.84 12.17 12.34
C LEU A 309 -14.60 11.50 13.70
N LEU A 310 -13.94 10.34 13.74
CA LEU A 310 -13.53 9.72 15.00
C LEU A 310 -12.60 10.63 15.81
N GLY A 311 -11.65 11.29 15.16
CA GLY A 311 -10.83 12.32 15.79
C GLY A 311 -11.65 13.44 16.42
N ALA A 312 -12.66 13.95 15.71
CA ALA A 312 -13.52 15.02 16.21
C ALA A 312 -14.38 14.55 17.39
N ILE A 313 -14.85 13.30 17.36
CA ILE A 313 -15.56 12.68 18.48
C ILE A 313 -14.64 12.52 19.70
N ILE A 314 -13.38 12.10 19.51
CA ILE A 314 -12.40 12.02 20.60
C ILE A 314 -12.25 13.39 21.27
N GLU A 315 -12.03 14.45 20.49
CA GLU A 315 -11.88 15.81 21.04
C GLU A 315 -13.14 16.25 21.80
N LYS A 316 -14.31 16.01 21.22
CA LYS A 316 -15.59 16.40 21.79
C LYS A 316 -15.91 15.67 23.11
N VAL A 317 -15.66 14.37 23.17
CA VAL A 317 -16.03 13.52 24.31
C VAL A 317 -14.99 13.59 25.43
N SER A 318 -13.71 13.70 25.09
CA SER A 318 -12.64 13.82 26.09
C SER A 318 -12.45 15.24 26.62
N GLY A 319 -12.75 16.26 25.80
CA GLY A 319 -12.39 17.64 26.07
C GLY A 319 -10.89 17.96 25.87
N GLU A 320 -10.10 16.99 25.39
CA GLU A 320 -8.68 17.14 25.10
C GLU A 320 -8.47 17.29 23.59
N ASN A 321 -7.40 17.99 23.18
CA ASN A 321 -7.01 17.99 21.77
C ASN A 321 -6.59 16.56 21.35
N PHE A 322 -6.89 16.17 20.10
CA PHE A 322 -6.62 14.82 19.61
C PHE A 322 -5.16 14.40 19.82
N PHE A 323 -4.20 15.26 19.48
CA PHE A 323 -2.78 14.93 19.56
C PHE A 323 -2.34 14.75 21.01
N ASP A 324 -2.81 15.59 21.92
CA ASP A 324 -2.54 15.50 23.35
C ASP A 324 -3.14 14.22 23.95
N TYR A 325 -4.36 13.87 23.54
CA TYR A 325 -5.01 12.62 23.96
C TYR A 325 -4.18 11.41 23.55
N ILE A 326 -3.79 11.30 22.27
CA ILE A 326 -2.98 10.17 21.78
C ILE A 326 -1.63 10.13 22.52
N HIS A 327 -0.96 11.26 22.69
CA HIS A 327 0.33 11.30 23.36
C HIS A 327 0.23 10.82 24.82
N LYS A 328 -0.71 11.39 25.58
CA LYS A 328 -0.89 11.14 27.02
C LYS A 328 -1.44 9.75 27.33
N HIS A 329 -2.42 9.27 26.57
CA HIS A 329 -3.16 8.05 26.90
C HIS A 329 -2.67 6.82 26.13
N ILE A 330 -1.82 6.99 25.11
CA ILE A 330 -1.33 5.87 24.30
C ILE A 330 0.20 5.88 24.20
N PHE A 331 0.82 6.93 23.66
CA PHE A 331 2.27 6.90 23.42
C PHE A 331 3.07 6.85 24.72
N GLN A 332 2.74 7.69 25.69
CA GLN A 332 3.45 7.74 26.97
C GLN A 332 3.31 6.42 27.77
N PRO A 333 2.11 5.84 27.97
CA PRO A 333 1.96 4.56 28.66
C PRO A 333 2.65 3.39 27.95
N ALA A 334 2.70 3.42 26.61
CA ALA A 334 3.37 2.40 25.80
C ALA A 334 4.90 2.63 25.65
N GLY A 335 5.46 3.70 26.24
CA GLY A 335 6.88 4.03 26.13
C GLY A 335 7.33 4.46 24.73
N MET A 336 6.41 4.95 23.89
CA MET A 336 6.65 5.34 22.50
C MET A 336 7.26 6.75 22.37
N VAL A 337 8.42 6.97 22.97
CA VAL A 337 9.08 8.30 23.07
C VAL A 337 9.59 8.88 21.74
N ASN A 338 9.56 8.10 20.66
CA ASN A 338 10.00 8.51 19.31
C ASN A 338 8.84 8.50 18.30
N THR A 339 7.60 8.65 18.76
CA THR A 339 6.40 8.62 17.92
C THR A 339 5.57 9.87 18.17
N ASP A 340 5.24 10.58 17.10
CA ASP A 340 4.38 11.76 17.16
C ASP A 340 3.78 12.07 15.77
N TYR A 341 2.85 13.00 15.73
CA TYR A 341 2.35 13.67 14.55
C TYR A 341 3.17 14.95 14.33
N TYR A 342 4.37 14.80 13.79
CA TYR A 342 5.26 15.92 13.53
C TYR A 342 4.68 16.92 12.52
N GLU A 343 4.96 18.20 12.73
CA GLU A 343 4.64 19.24 11.76
C GLU A 343 5.68 19.22 10.62
N GLY A 344 5.20 19.21 9.37
CA GLY A 344 6.04 19.07 8.18
C GLY A 344 6.92 20.29 7.88
N ASP A 345 6.64 21.43 8.51
CA ASP A 345 7.44 22.65 8.45
C ASP A 345 8.39 22.83 9.64
N ARG A 346 8.54 21.78 10.47
CA ARG A 346 9.55 21.74 11.53
C ARG A 346 10.63 20.71 11.24
N ASP A 347 11.87 21.08 11.59
CA ASP A 347 12.98 20.14 11.58
C ASP A 347 12.74 19.06 12.64
N THR A 348 12.43 17.86 12.17
CA THR A 348 12.28 16.68 13.02
C THR A 348 13.54 15.82 12.91
N PRO A 349 14.39 15.78 13.95
CA PRO A 349 15.61 14.98 13.90
C PRO A 349 15.29 13.51 13.65
N ASN A 350 16.11 12.90 12.80
CA ASN A 350 16.02 11.47 12.46
C ASN A 350 14.70 11.06 11.77
N LEU A 351 14.00 11.98 11.11
CA LEU A 351 12.87 11.67 10.24
C LEU A 351 13.37 11.39 8.81
N ALA A 352 13.03 10.22 8.27
CA ALA A 352 13.35 9.88 6.90
C ALA A 352 12.55 10.73 5.90
N THR A 353 13.20 11.08 4.78
CA THR A 353 12.53 11.62 3.60
C THR A 353 11.82 10.46 2.87
N GLY A 354 10.54 10.62 2.56
CA GLY A 354 9.80 9.66 1.74
C GLY A 354 10.17 9.79 0.26
N TYR A 355 10.10 8.69 -0.48
CA TYR A 355 10.44 8.62 -1.89
C TYR A 355 9.40 7.81 -2.67
N THR A 356 9.10 8.20 -3.90
CA THR A 356 8.15 7.52 -4.78
C THR A 356 8.69 7.36 -6.20
N ASN A 357 8.22 6.32 -6.88
CA ASN A 357 8.46 6.05 -8.30
C ASN A 357 7.24 6.40 -9.17
N PHE A 358 6.25 7.10 -8.62
CA PHE A 358 5.12 7.53 -9.42
C PHE A 358 4.85 9.02 -9.25
N GLU A 359 4.23 9.58 -10.28
CA GLU A 359 3.59 10.88 -10.28
C GLU A 359 2.11 10.70 -10.01
N ASP A 360 1.60 11.43 -9.02
CA ASP A 360 0.16 11.51 -8.78
C ASP A 360 -0.43 12.58 -9.69
N LEU A 361 -1.28 12.14 -10.62
CA LEU A 361 -1.98 12.99 -11.58
C LEU A 361 -3.36 13.43 -11.05
N GLY A 362 -3.73 13.04 -9.82
CA GLY A 362 -5.02 13.33 -9.20
C GLY A 362 -6.06 12.23 -9.47
N GLU A 363 -7.16 12.23 -8.71
CA GLU A 363 -8.29 11.30 -8.87
C GLU A 363 -7.92 9.80 -8.93
N ASP A 364 -6.94 9.38 -8.10
CA ASP A 364 -6.38 8.02 -8.10
C ASP A 364 -5.71 7.60 -9.42
N ASN A 365 -5.34 8.56 -10.26
CA ASN A 365 -4.53 8.33 -11.45
C ASN A 365 -3.05 8.49 -11.12
N TYR A 366 -2.30 7.40 -11.25
CA TYR A 366 -0.87 7.34 -10.93
C TYR A 366 -0.09 6.94 -12.18
N GLN A 367 1.01 7.65 -12.42
CA GLN A 367 1.97 7.28 -13.45
C GLN A 367 3.29 6.88 -12.80
N PHE A 368 3.57 5.59 -12.77
CA PHE A 368 4.84 4.96 -12.42
C PHE A 368 5.88 5.20 -13.52
N HIS A 369 7.10 5.42 -13.04
CA HIS A 369 8.29 5.62 -13.83
C HIS A 369 9.40 4.72 -13.29
N LEU A 370 10.15 4.12 -14.20
CA LEU A 370 11.41 3.48 -13.88
C LEU A 370 12.52 4.55 -13.83
N GLY A 371 13.42 4.40 -12.86
CA GLY A 371 14.56 5.31 -12.69
C GLY A 371 14.56 6.05 -11.36
N GLU A 372 14.85 7.35 -11.41
CA GLU A 372 15.08 8.15 -10.20
C GLU A 372 13.80 8.36 -9.40
N ARG A 373 13.91 8.15 -8.09
CA ARG A 373 12.83 8.41 -7.13
C ARG A 373 12.69 9.89 -6.84
N ARG A 374 11.46 10.39 -6.85
CA ARG A 374 11.12 11.73 -6.38
C ARG A 374 10.87 11.71 -4.88
N ASN A 375 11.28 12.78 -4.18
CA ASN A 375 10.92 12.93 -2.78
C ASN A 375 9.41 13.16 -2.64
N THR A 376 8.84 12.79 -1.49
CA THR A 376 7.40 12.95 -1.24
C THR A 376 7.05 14.18 -0.40
N SER A 377 8.01 15.06 -0.15
CA SER A 377 7.83 16.23 0.73
C SER A 377 6.68 17.13 0.25
N LEU A 378 6.51 17.28 -1.07
CA LEU A 378 5.41 18.06 -1.64
C LEU A 378 4.03 17.38 -1.51
N TYR A 379 3.95 16.08 -1.21
CA TYR A 379 2.68 15.38 -1.01
C TYR A 379 2.19 15.41 0.42
N ASN A 380 3.07 15.69 1.38
CA ASN A 380 2.72 15.69 2.80
C ASN A 380 1.93 16.96 3.16
N GLY A 381 0.97 16.81 4.08
CA GLY A 381 0.30 17.94 4.71
C GLY A 381 1.15 18.59 5.79
N ALA A 382 0.64 19.69 6.34
CA ALA A 382 1.31 20.44 7.41
C ALA A 382 1.50 19.59 8.68
N ARG A 383 0.56 18.69 8.97
CA ARG A 383 0.64 17.71 10.04
C ARG A 383 -0.17 16.47 9.66
N GLY A 384 0.17 15.32 10.24
CA GLY A 384 -0.71 14.16 10.24
C GLY A 384 -1.99 14.41 11.07
N GLY A 385 -2.84 13.39 11.16
CA GLY A 385 -4.07 13.47 11.94
C GLY A 385 -4.66 12.10 12.27
N PRO A 386 -5.98 12.02 12.56
CA PRO A 386 -6.66 10.79 12.92
C PRO A 386 -6.55 9.64 11.90
N THR A 387 -6.21 9.97 10.65
CA THR A 387 -6.00 9.01 9.56
C THR A 387 -4.56 8.48 9.49
N GLY A 388 -3.63 9.06 10.27
CA GLY A 388 -2.20 8.83 10.17
C GLY A 388 -1.41 10.06 9.69
N GLY A 389 -0.14 9.86 9.35
CA GLY A 389 0.78 10.92 8.92
C GLY A 389 1.68 10.48 7.78
N GLY A 390 1.98 11.41 6.87
CA GLY A 390 2.61 11.16 5.58
C GLY A 390 1.64 10.53 4.57
N ARG A 391 1.61 11.05 3.34
CA ARG A 391 0.83 10.42 2.29
C ARG A 391 1.53 9.12 1.91
N PRO A 392 0.90 7.94 2.06
CA PRO A 392 1.47 6.74 1.49
C PRO A 392 1.59 6.98 -0.01
N PRO A 393 2.74 6.70 -0.63
CA PRO A 393 2.74 6.54 -2.07
C PRO A 393 1.69 5.45 -2.39
N GLY A 394 0.68 5.78 -3.21
CA GLY A 394 -0.49 4.99 -3.63
C GLY A 394 -0.36 3.46 -3.51
N GLY A 395 -1.45 2.86 -3.02
CA GLY A 395 -1.58 1.41 -2.74
C GLY A 395 -1.41 0.49 -3.94
#